data_AF-A0A3D3PE66-F1
#
_entry.id   AF-A0A3D3PE66-F1
#
_cell.length_a   1.000
_cell.length_b   1.000
_cell.length_c   1.000
_cell.angle_alpha   90.00
_cell.angle_beta   90.00
_cell.angle_gamma   90.00
#
_symmetry.space_group_name_H-M   'P 1'
#
loop_
_entity.id
_entity.type
_entity.pdbx_description
1 polymer ?
#
loop_
_entity_poly.entity_id
_entity_poly.type
_entity_poly.pdbx_seq_one_letter_code
_entity_poly.pdbx_strand_id
1 'polypeptide(L)'
;REGLAEQIRKQELEKNQIKETEHQLKVKELEKQLEDQKKLADEMRRKAEQGSMQLQGEAQELILEEMLRNNFPFDVISEVGKGVRGADCIQTIRNNFGQECGRIIYESKRTTNFSMEWIEKLKKDMRSMGVDVAVIVTQCYPKGMDCFGERDGVWICSYDEAKAVAYVLRESIIKLYTASRSQENKGDKMHLLYDYLTGAEFTEQWKAIREGFMSMRLSIQRERDMMERLWKSREKQLDKVLINTAQIRGSVDGIAGSDAIHLSLTDDMDDDALLLE
;
A
#
# COMPACT_ATOMS: atom_id res chain seq x y z
N ARG A 1 -84.50 0.94 -25.68
CA ARG A 1 -83.36 -0.02 -25.64
C ARG A 1 -82.04 0.66 -26.03
N GLU A 2 -82.03 1.61 -26.97
CA GLU A 2 -80.81 2.34 -27.39
C GLU A 2 -80.19 3.23 -26.30
N GLY A 3 -80.99 4.00 -25.55
CA GLY A 3 -80.44 4.88 -24.50
C GLY A 3 -79.72 4.18 -23.34
N LEU A 4 -80.07 2.92 -23.03
CA LEU A 4 -79.42 2.15 -21.98
C LEU A 4 -78.01 1.67 -22.42
N ALA A 5 -77.84 1.34 -23.70
CA ALA A 5 -76.56 0.91 -24.26
C ALA A 5 -75.56 2.09 -24.36
N GLU A 6 -76.06 3.28 -24.67
CA GLU A 6 -75.25 4.50 -24.73
C GLU A 6 -74.79 4.96 -23.35
N GLN A 7 -75.65 4.81 -22.33
CA GLN A 7 -75.32 5.10 -20.94
C GLN A 7 -74.29 4.10 -20.36
N ILE A 8 -74.38 2.81 -20.72
CA ILE A 8 -73.38 1.80 -20.35
C ILE A 8 -72.02 2.09 -21.01
N ARG A 9 -71.99 2.44 -22.31
CA ARG A 9 -70.75 2.83 -22.99
C ARG A 9 -70.07 4.04 -22.36
N LYS A 10 -70.87 5.04 -21.95
CA LYS A 10 -70.34 6.24 -21.30
C LYS A 10 -69.73 5.92 -19.93
N GLN A 11 -70.40 5.09 -19.13
CA GLN A 11 -69.86 4.63 -17.84
C GLN A 11 -68.61 3.76 -17.98
N GLU A 12 -68.53 2.92 -19.03
CA GLU A 12 -67.34 2.14 -19.33
C GLU A 12 -66.15 3.01 -19.71
N LEU A 13 -66.39 4.06 -20.50
CA LEU A 13 -65.36 5.02 -20.92
C LEU A 13 -64.83 5.81 -19.72
N GLU A 14 -65.73 6.32 -18.87
CA GLU A 14 -65.36 7.03 -17.64
C GLU A 14 -64.56 6.13 -16.68
N LYS A 15 -64.99 4.86 -16.51
CA LYS A 15 -64.29 3.89 -15.67
C LYS A 15 -62.90 3.54 -16.21
N ASN A 16 -62.74 3.45 -17.53
CA ASN A 16 -61.44 3.22 -18.16
C ASN A 16 -60.53 4.46 -18.04
N GLN A 17 -61.08 5.68 -18.20
CA GLN A 17 -60.32 6.91 -18.00
C GLN A 17 -59.81 7.05 -16.56
N ILE A 18 -60.65 6.73 -15.56
CA ILE A 18 -60.24 6.75 -14.15
C ILE A 18 -59.09 5.76 -13.91
N LYS A 19 -59.22 4.53 -14.41
CA LYS A 19 -58.15 3.52 -14.30
C LYS A 19 -56.86 3.93 -15.00
N GLU A 20 -56.95 4.54 -16.18
CA GLU A 20 -55.79 5.07 -16.92
C GLU A 20 -55.09 6.16 -16.11
N THR A 21 -55.85 7.08 -15.51
CA THR A 21 -55.29 8.14 -14.67
C THR A 21 -54.67 7.61 -13.38
N GLU A 22 -55.29 6.63 -12.71
CA GLU A 22 -54.72 5.97 -11.54
C GLU A 22 -53.42 5.23 -11.89
N HIS A 23 -53.40 4.55 -13.05
CA HIS A 23 -52.21 3.86 -13.52
C HIS A 23 -51.07 4.84 -13.83
N GLN A 24 -51.35 5.95 -14.53
CA GLN A 24 -50.37 6.98 -14.81
C GLN A 24 -49.82 7.65 -13.53
N LEU A 25 -50.68 7.88 -12.53
CA LEU A 25 -50.25 8.39 -11.23
C LEU A 25 -49.32 7.39 -10.53
N LYS A 26 -49.68 6.10 -10.53
CA LYS A 26 -48.86 5.02 -9.94
C LYS A 26 -47.50 4.91 -10.62
N VAL A 27 -47.46 4.99 -11.94
CA VAL A 27 -46.21 4.94 -12.72
C VAL A 27 -45.32 6.13 -12.38
N LYS A 28 -45.85 7.36 -12.37
CA LYS A 28 -45.09 8.55 -11.99
C LYS A 28 -44.59 8.51 -10.55
N GLU A 29 -45.39 7.97 -9.63
CA GLU A 29 -44.98 7.80 -8.23
C GLU A 29 -43.80 6.82 -8.13
N LEU A 30 -43.87 5.69 -8.83
CA LEU A 30 -42.79 4.71 -8.89
C LEU A 30 -41.53 5.25 -9.60
N GLU A 31 -41.68 6.00 -10.68
CA GLU A 31 -40.56 6.68 -11.37
C GLU A 31 -39.83 7.65 -10.43
N LYS A 32 -40.60 8.46 -9.70
CA LYS A 32 -40.03 9.39 -8.71
C LYS A 32 -39.33 8.64 -7.57
N GLN A 33 -39.96 7.59 -7.03
CA GLN A 33 -39.33 6.75 -6.00
C GLN A 33 -38.03 6.11 -6.50
N LEU A 34 -37.99 5.66 -7.75
CA LEU A 34 -36.81 5.05 -8.35
C LEU A 34 -35.69 6.07 -8.58
N GLU A 35 -36.05 7.30 -8.97
CA GLU A 35 -35.08 8.40 -9.10
C GLU A 35 -34.50 8.82 -7.74
N ASP A 36 -35.34 8.94 -6.72
CA ASP A 36 -34.93 9.28 -5.35
C ASP A 36 -34.04 8.17 -4.76
N GLN A 37 -34.37 6.89 -5.00
CA GLN A 37 -33.53 5.76 -4.60
C GLN A 37 -32.18 5.73 -5.31
N LYS A 38 -32.12 6.05 -6.61
CA LYS A 38 -30.85 6.16 -7.35
C LYS A 38 -29.96 7.25 -6.78
N LYS A 39 -30.52 8.44 -6.50
CA LYS A 39 -29.76 9.54 -5.88
C LYS A 39 -29.21 9.15 -4.51
N LEU A 40 -30.03 8.50 -3.68
CA LEU A 40 -29.61 8.03 -2.36
C LEU A 40 -28.50 6.97 -2.45
N ALA A 41 -28.60 6.04 -3.40
CA ALA A 41 -27.58 5.02 -3.63
C ALA A 41 -26.22 5.62 -4.06
N ASP A 42 -26.24 6.62 -4.96
CA ASP A 42 -25.02 7.32 -5.40
C ASP A 42 -24.38 8.13 -4.27
N GLU A 43 -25.18 8.80 -3.43
CA GLU A 43 -24.68 9.51 -2.25
C GLU A 43 -24.08 8.57 -1.20
N MET A 44 -24.75 7.44 -0.92
CA MET A 44 -24.23 6.42 -0.01
C MET A 44 -22.92 5.84 -0.54
N ARG A 45 -22.84 5.57 -1.84
CA ARG A 45 -21.61 5.08 -2.48
C ARG A 45 -20.47 6.08 -2.32
N ARG A 46 -20.69 7.38 -2.60
CA ARG A 46 -19.66 8.42 -2.42
C ARG A 46 -19.19 8.54 -0.97
N LYS A 47 -20.11 8.50 0.00
CA LYS A 47 -19.77 8.55 1.43
C LYS A 47 -18.96 7.31 1.87
N ALA A 48 -19.33 6.13 1.37
CA ALA A 48 -18.60 4.89 1.65
C ALA A 48 -17.18 4.91 1.04
N GLU A 49 -17.03 5.36 -0.20
CA GLU A 49 -15.74 5.51 -0.87
C GLU A 49 -14.83 6.52 -0.13
N GLN A 50 -15.38 7.64 0.33
CA GLN A 50 -14.64 8.65 1.09
C GLN A 50 -14.19 8.14 2.47
N GLY A 51 -15.06 7.43 3.20
CA GLY A 51 -14.70 6.81 4.48
C GLY A 51 -13.61 5.75 4.33
N SER A 52 -13.67 4.96 3.24
CA SER A 52 -12.65 3.96 2.93
C SER A 52 -11.29 4.58 2.63
N MET A 53 -11.23 5.70 1.88
CA MET A 53 -9.98 6.42 1.63
C MET A 53 -9.32 6.95 2.91
N GLN A 54 -10.11 7.45 3.85
CA GLN A 54 -9.59 7.99 5.11
C GLN A 54 -9.01 6.88 5.99
N LEU A 55 -9.75 5.77 6.18
CA LEU A 55 -9.26 4.60 6.91
C LEU A 55 -7.98 4.04 6.30
N GLN A 56 -7.89 4.05 4.97
CA GLN A 56 -6.70 3.61 4.23
C GLN A 56 -5.49 4.52 4.41
N GLY A 57 -5.69 5.82 4.63
CA GLY A 57 -4.63 6.76 4.96
C GLY A 57 -4.08 6.51 6.37
N GLU A 58 -4.98 6.47 7.36
CA GLU A 58 -4.62 6.21 8.77
C GLU A 58 -3.92 4.84 8.94
N ALA A 59 -4.35 3.81 8.19
CA ALA A 59 -3.67 2.52 8.18
C ALA A 59 -2.24 2.62 7.63
N GLN A 60 -2.00 3.44 6.60
CA GLN A 60 -0.66 3.60 6.03
C GLN A 60 0.27 4.37 6.98
N GLU A 61 -0.26 5.36 7.71
CA GLU A 61 0.46 6.08 8.76
C GLU A 61 0.94 5.11 9.86
N LEU A 62 0.03 4.29 10.38
CA LEU A 62 0.33 3.28 11.39
C LEU A 62 1.39 2.28 10.91
N ILE A 63 1.25 1.78 9.68
CA ILE A 63 2.19 0.83 9.08
C ILE A 63 3.59 1.47 8.91
N LEU A 64 3.66 2.75 8.52
CA LEU A 64 4.92 3.47 8.40
C LEU A 64 5.60 3.62 9.77
N GLU A 65 4.85 4.00 10.80
CA GLU A 65 5.38 4.09 12.16
C GLU A 65 5.89 2.75 12.69
N GLU A 66 5.12 1.69 12.52
CA GLU A 66 5.50 0.35 12.95
C GLU A 66 6.76 -0.13 12.23
N MET A 67 6.86 0.13 10.92
CA MET A 67 8.06 -0.14 10.13
C MET A 67 9.28 0.59 10.71
N LEU A 68 9.15 1.89 11.03
CA LEU A 68 10.26 2.65 11.61
C LEU A 68 10.64 2.14 12.99
N ARG A 69 9.67 1.87 13.89
CA ARG A 69 9.93 1.33 15.23
C ARG A 69 10.64 -0.03 15.19
N ASN A 70 10.21 -0.92 14.29
CA ASN A 70 10.76 -2.26 14.18
C ASN A 70 12.18 -2.26 13.59
N ASN A 71 12.47 -1.37 12.64
CA ASN A 71 13.80 -1.31 12.01
C ASN A 71 14.80 -0.46 12.81
N PHE A 72 14.31 0.49 13.63
CA PHE A 72 15.16 1.41 14.40
C PHE A 72 14.74 1.44 15.88
N PRO A 73 14.95 0.34 16.63
CA PRO A 73 14.42 0.17 17.99
C PRO A 73 15.02 1.14 19.03
N PHE A 74 16.18 1.73 18.73
CA PHE A 74 16.82 2.72 19.61
C PHE A 74 16.36 4.16 19.34
N ASP A 75 15.74 4.41 18.19
CA ASP A 75 15.20 5.72 17.83
C ASP A 75 13.82 5.91 18.46
N VAL A 76 13.38 7.16 18.62
CA VAL A 76 12.05 7.46 19.17
C VAL A 76 11.13 7.92 18.06
N ILE A 77 10.05 7.18 17.83
CA ILE A 77 8.99 7.53 16.87
C ILE A 77 7.83 8.18 17.64
N SER A 78 7.54 9.44 17.32
CA SER A 78 6.44 10.22 17.89
C SER A 78 5.45 10.66 16.82
N GLU A 79 4.16 10.42 17.04
CA GLU A 79 3.07 10.93 16.21
C GLU A 79 2.98 12.46 16.33
N VAL A 80 2.69 13.14 15.24
CA VAL A 80 2.40 14.59 15.25
C VAL A 80 0.89 14.76 15.44
N GLY A 81 0.48 15.33 16.57
CA GLY A 81 -0.94 15.34 16.98
C GLY A 81 -1.90 15.89 15.92
N LYS A 82 -3.00 15.14 15.68
CA LYS A 82 -4.09 15.50 14.77
C LYS A 82 -4.62 16.91 15.10
N GLY A 83 -4.40 17.87 14.18
CA GLY A 83 -4.90 19.24 14.28
C GLY A 83 -3.85 20.33 14.50
N VAL A 84 -2.57 19.98 14.69
CA VAL A 84 -1.51 21.00 14.90
C VAL A 84 -0.64 21.23 13.66
N ARG A 85 -0.44 20.23 12.77
CA ARG A 85 0.22 20.35 11.45
C ARG A 85 0.20 19.01 10.70
N GLY A 86 0.46 19.05 9.40
CA GLY A 86 0.27 17.93 8.47
C GLY A 86 1.55 17.15 8.20
N ALA A 87 2.14 16.63 9.28
CA ALA A 87 3.14 15.57 9.23
C ALA A 87 2.56 14.37 9.97
N ASP A 88 2.92 13.16 9.60
CA ASP A 88 2.36 11.97 10.23
C ASP A 88 3.18 11.61 11.48
N CYS A 89 4.50 11.47 11.32
CA CYS A 89 5.36 11.11 12.44
C CYS A 89 6.75 11.76 12.36
N ILE A 90 7.41 11.81 13.51
CA ILE A 90 8.80 12.26 13.66
C ILE A 90 9.62 11.14 14.27
N GLN A 91 10.74 10.83 13.64
CA GLN A 91 11.77 9.95 14.16
C GLN A 91 12.89 10.78 14.77
N THR A 92 13.10 10.67 16.07
CA THR A 92 14.28 11.19 16.76
C THR A 92 15.38 10.13 16.74
N ILE A 93 16.46 10.42 16.02
CA ILE A 93 17.59 9.53 15.79
C ILE A 93 18.48 9.50 17.03
N ARG A 94 18.77 8.28 17.52
CA ARG A 94 19.68 8.08 18.66
C ARG A 94 20.87 7.22 18.25
N ASN A 95 22.06 7.62 18.69
CA ASN A 95 23.26 6.79 18.50
C ASN A 95 23.28 5.62 19.51
N ASN A 96 24.30 4.77 19.39
CA ASN A 96 24.48 3.60 20.26
C ASN A 96 24.72 3.94 21.75
N PHE A 97 24.94 5.22 22.07
CA PHE A 97 25.06 5.74 23.44
C PHE A 97 23.74 6.35 23.95
N GLY A 98 22.66 6.25 23.18
CA GLY A 98 21.35 6.82 23.51
C GLY A 98 21.25 8.34 23.34
N GLN A 99 22.26 8.99 22.75
CA GLN A 99 22.26 10.43 22.54
C GLN A 99 21.47 10.80 21.29
N GLU A 100 20.67 11.85 21.39
CA GLU A 100 19.90 12.39 20.27
C GLU A 100 20.84 13.09 19.29
N CYS A 101 20.86 12.59 18.05
CA CYS A 101 21.77 13.05 17.00
C CYS A 101 21.09 13.96 15.98
N GLY A 102 19.76 13.84 15.83
CA GLY A 102 18.94 14.62 14.90
C GLY A 102 17.53 14.03 14.80
N ARG A 103 16.70 14.61 13.94
CA ARG A 103 15.29 14.27 13.78
C ARG A 103 14.92 14.22 12.29
N ILE A 104 14.05 13.29 11.94
CA ILE A 104 13.46 13.15 10.59
C ILE A 104 11.95 13.27 10.72
N ILE A 105 11.32 14.11 9.90
CA ILE A 105 9.85 14.24 9.80
C ILE A 105 9.37 13.48 8.57
N TYR A 106 8.33 12.67 8.75
CA TYR A 106 7.74 11.86 7.70
C TYR A 106 6.31 12.30 7.41
N GLU A 107 5.97 12.30 6.12
CA GLU A 107 4.64 12.58 5.61
C GLU A 107 4.26 11.53 4.58
N SER A 108 3.20 10.78 4.83
CA SER A 108 2.67 9.77 3.94
C SER A 108 1.54 10.36 3.08
N LYS A 109 1.59 10.07 1.77
CA LYS A 109 0.64 10.58 0.79
C LYS A 109 0.20 9.46 -0.14
N ARG A 110 -1.00 8.95 0.11
CA ARG A 110 -1.68 7.97 -0.72
C ARG A 110 -2.59 8.65 -1.74
N THR A 111 -2.02 9.09 -2.84
CA THR A 111 -2.79 9.74 -3.92
C THR A 111 -2.23 9.38 -5.28
N THR A 112 -3.04 9.58 -6.32
CA THR A 112 -2.68 9.28 -7.71
C THR A 112 -1.85 10.37 -8.38
N ASN A 113 -1.87 11.61 -7.86
CA ASN A 113 -1.16 12.76 -8.41
C ASN A 113 -0.35 13.45 -7.33
N PHE A 114 0.95 13.64 -7.57
CA PHE A 114 1.80 14.39 -6.64
C PHE A 114 1.51 15.90 -6.70
N SER A 115 1.32 16.52 -5.53
CA SER A 115 1.21 17.98 -5.41
C SER A 115 2.49 18.60 -4.84
N MET A 116 3.04 19.59 -5.54
CA MET A 116 4.20 20.36 -5.07
C MET A 116 3.91 21.12 -3.77
N GLU A 117 2.65 21.37 -3.43
CA GLU A 117 2.27 22.00 -2.17
C GLU A 117 2.65 21.15 -0.94
N TRP A 118 2.77 19.83 -1.08
CA TRP A 118 3.17 18.96 0.03
C TRP A 118 4.61 19.23 0.46
N ILE A 119 5.51 19.46 -0.51
CA ILE A 119 6.91 19.84 -0.25
C ILE A 119 6.92 21.17 0.53
N GLU A 120 6.16 22.16 0.08
CA GLU A 120 6.12 23.47 0.73
C GLU A 120 5.51 23.44 2.14
N LYS A 121 4.48 22.62 2.37
CA LYS A 121 3.91 22.39 3.70
C LYS A 121 4.90 21.68 4.61
N LEU A 122 5.50 20.59 4.16
CA LEU A 122 6.43 19.81 4.97
C LEU A 122 7.68 20.60 5.33
N LYS A 123 8.19 21.46 4.44
CA LYS A 123 9.31 22.38 4.74
C LYS A 123 8.95 23.43 5.80
N LYS A 124 7.71 23.93 5.80
CA LYS A 124 7.24 24.83 6.86
C LYS A 124 7.18 24.09 8.19
N ASP A 125 6.69 22.85 8.18
CA ASP A 125 6.56 22.02 9.37
C ASP A 125 7.95 21.68 9.94
N MET A 126 8.88 21.25 9.09
CA MET A 126 10.29 21.02 9.41
C MET A 126 10.94 22.21 10.12
N ARG A 127 10.83 23.43 9.54
CA ARG A 127 11.37 24.65 10.15
C ARG A 127 10.71 24.98 11.48
N SER A 128 9.40 24.82 11.56
CA SER A 128 8.63 25.19 12.75
C SER A 128 8.87 24.28 13.95
N MET A 129 9.20 23.02 13.70
CA MET A 129 9.44 21.99 14.71
C MET A 129 10.93 21.77 15.00
N GLY A 130 11.82 22.47 14.28
CA GLY A 130 13.26 22.30 14.39
C GLY A 130 13.70 20.89 14.04
N VAL A 131 13.16 20.32 12.96
CA VAL A 131 13.52 18.99 12.47
C VAL A 131 14.59 19.12 11.39
N ASP A 132 15.54 18.18 11.32
CA ASP A 132 16.72 18.27 10.46
C ASP A 132 16.45 17.82 9.01
N VAL A 133 15.63 16.79 8.82
CA VAL A 133 15.37 16.19 7.51
C VAL A 133 13.88 15.92 7.32
N ALA A 134 13.36 16.15 6.11
CA ALA A 134 11.98 15.89 5.73
C ALA A 134 11.87 14.79 4.66
N VAL A 135 10.93 13.87 4.84
CA VAL A 135 10.67 12.73 3.95
C VAL A 135 9.18 12.64 3.62
N ILE A 136 8.85 12.56 2.34
CA ILE A 136 7.52 12.22 1.82
C ILE A 136 7.53 10.78 1.34
N VAL A 137 6.62 9.97 1.87
CA VAL A 137 6.36 8.60 1.42
C VAL A 137 5.13 8.62 0.54
N THR A 138 5.26 8.32 -0.76
CA THR A 138 4.16 8.45 -1.72
C THR A 138 4.07 7.29 -2.71
N GLN A 139 2.87 7.07 -3.26
CA GLN A 139 2.65 6.09 -4.33
C GLN A 139 2.86 6.67 -5.73
N CYS A 140 2.87 8.00 -5.88
CA CYS A 140 3.05 8.68 -7.15
C CYS A 140 4.16 9.72 -7.03
N TYR A 141 5.21 9.57 -7.83
CA TYR A 141 6.31 10.53 -7.85
C TYR A 141 5.94 11.82 -8.59
N PRO A 142 6.53 12.96 -8.23
CA PRO A 142 6.37 14.18 -9.00
C PRO A 142 7.05 14.08 -10.38
N LYS A 143 6.59 14.88 -11.34
CA LYS A 143 7.12 14.85 -12.72
C LYS A 143 8.65 14.93 -12.76
N GLY A 144 9.28 14.09 -13.57
CA GLY A 144 10.74 14.01 -13.73
C GLY A 144 11.46 13.22 -12.64
N MET A 145 10.74 12.38 -11.88
CA MET A 145 11.31 11.46 -10.90
C MET A 145 10.60 10.12 -11.03
N ASP A 146 11.39 9.05 -11.22
CA ASP A 146 10.88 7.69 -11.42
C ASP A 146 11.31 6.75 -10.27
N CYS A 147 12.08 7.27 -9.31
CA CYS A 147 12.60 6.55 -8.15
C CYS A 147 12.84 7.52 -6.99
N PHE A 148 13.12 7.00 -5.80
CA PHE A 148 13.37 7.81 -4.63
C PHE A 148 14.53 8.81 -4.84
N GLY A 149 14.40 9.99 -4.26
CA GLY A 149 15.41 11.03 -4.34
C GLY A 149 14.99 12.30 -3.62
N GLU A 150 15.85 13.32 -3.73
CA GLU A 150 15.63 14.62 -3.09
C GLU A 150 15.05 15.60 -4.12
N ARG A 151 14.10 16.43 -3.67
CA ARG A 151 13.53 17.54 -4.43
C ARG A 151 13.23 18.72 -3.53
N ASP A 152 13.79 19.88 -3.85
CA ASP A 152 13.55 21.17 -3.18
C ASP A 152 13.78 21.16 -1.66
N GLY A 153 14.72 20.35 -1.18
CA GLY A 153 15.08 20.12 0.21
C GLY A 153 14.29 19.02 0.92
N VAL A 154 13.49 18.23 0.20
CA VAL A 154 12.65 17.16 0.76
C VAL A 154 12.91 15.85 0.05
N TRP A 155 13.12 14.78 0.83
CA TRP A 155 13.26 13.43 0.31
C TRP A 155 11.90 12.86 -0.08
N ILE A 156 11.81 12.23 -1.23
CA ILE A 156 10.60 11.61 -1.74
C ILE A 156 10.92 10.16 -2.04
N CYS A 157 10.12 9.24 -1.53
CA CYS A 157 10.30 7.81 -1.75
C CYS A 157 8.97 7.07 -1.78
N SER A 158 8.98 5.86 -2.33
CA SER A 158 7.86 4.92 -2.21
C SER A 158 7.89 4.23 -0.85
N TYR A 159 6.75 3.63 -0.47
CA TYR A 159 6.69 2.85 0.77
C TYR A 159 7.74 1.72 0.81
N ASP A 160 7.95 1.04 -0.32
CA ASP A 160 8.94 -0.04 -0.43
C ASP A 160 10.39 0.45 -0.24
N GLU A 161 10.65 1.72 -0.53
CA GLU A 161 11.97 2.34 -0.41
C GLU A 161 12.15 3.08 0.93
N ALA A 162 11.07 3.35 1.66
CA ALA A 162 11.07 4.14 2.88
C ALA A 162 12.05 3.60 3.94
N LYS A 163 12.13 2.27 4.11
CA LYS A 163 13.10 1.63 5.02
C LYS A 163 14.55 1.95 4.62
N ALA A 164 14.88 1.82 3.35
CA ALA A 164 16.23 2.06 2.85
C ALA A 164 16.60 3.53 2.96
N VAL A 165 15.68 4.42 2.58
CA VAL A 165 15.86 5.88 2.70
C VAL A 165 16.05 6.29 4.16
N ALA A 166 15.19 5.83 5.07
CA ALA A 166 15.31 6.10 6.50
C ALA A 166 16.66 5.63 7.06
N TYR A 167 17.12 4.44 6.68
CA TYR A 167 18.41 3.90 7.13
C TYR A 167 19.58 4.80 6.71
N VAL A 168 19.64 5.18 5.43
CA VAL A 168 20.77 5.99 4.94
C VAL A 168 20.75 7.41 5.52
N LEU A 169 19.56 8.02 5.63
CA LEU A 169 19.42 9.34 6.26
C LEU A 169 19.83 9.30 7.73
N ARG A 170 19.40 8.27 8.46
CA ARG A 170 19.81 8.02 9.85
C ARG A 170 21.33 7.93 10.00
N GLU A 171 21.98 7.09 9.19
CA GLU A 171 23.44 6.92 9.25
C GLU A 171 24.17 8.22 8.92
N SER A 172 23.65 8.99 7.96
CA SER A 172 24.20 10.30 7.59
C SER A 172 24.12 11.30 8.75
N ILE A 173 22.97 11.37 9.43
CA ILE A 173 22.76 12.23 10.62
C ILE A 173 23.73 11.85 11.73
N ILE A 174 23.90 10.55 12.04
CA ILE A 174 24.81 10.09 13.11
C ILE A 174 26.27 10.42 12.79
N LYS A 175 26.70 10.22 11.54
CA LYS A 175 28.05 10.57 11.08
C LYS A 175 28.30 12.07 11.21
N LEU A 176 27.36 12.90 10.76
CA LEU A 176 27.45 14.36 10.85
C LEU A 176 27.48 14.83 12.30
N TYR A 177 26.66 14.26 13.17
CA TYR A 177 26.66 14.57 14.60
C TYR A 177 28.03 14.24 15.23
N THR A 178 28.60 13.09 14.89
CA THR A 178 29.91 12.64 15.41
C THR A 178 31.05 13.51 14.88
N ALA A 179 31.04 13.86 13.59
CA ALA A 179 31.99 14.78 12.97
C ALA A 179 31.89 16.18 13.61
N SER A 180 30.68 16.69 13.83
CA SER A 180 30.44 17.98 14.47
C SER A 180 30.93 18.01 15.93
N ARG A 181 30.74 16.92 16.70
CA ARG A 181 31.30 16.79 18.06
C ARG A 181 32.82 16.79 18.07
N SER A 182 33.46 16.17 17.08
CA SER A 182 34.92 16.21 16.95
C SER A 182 35.47 17.61 16.63
N GLN A 183 34.61 18.51 16.13
CA GLN A 183 34.91 19.89 15.74
C GLN A 183 34.40 20.94 16.74
N GLU A 184 33.94 20.55 17.95
CA GLU A 184 33.36 21.47 18.95
C GLU A 184 34.28 22.60 19.45
N ASN A 185 35.54 22.66 18.97
CA ASN A 185 36.42 23.81 19.16
C ASN A 185 36.27 24.92 18.09
N LYS A 186 35.37 24.81 17.10
CA LYS A 186 35.13 25.88 16.09
C LYS A 186 33.66 26.01 15.68
N GLY A 187 32.90 26.79 16.43
CA GLY A 187 31.91 27.78 15.98
C GLY A 187 30.69 27.40 15.12
N ASP A 188 30.82 26.63 14.04
CA ASP A 188 29.83 26.67 12.95
C ASP A 188 29.23 25.29 12.61
N LYS A 189 28.25 24.87 13.44
CA LYS A 189 27.51 23.60 13.27
C LYS A 189 26.49 23.60 12.13
N MET A 190 25.93 24.76 11.75
CA MET A 190 24.86 24.84 10.73
C MET A 190 25.37 24.82 9.28
N HIS A 191 26.47 25.51 8.99
CA HIS A 191 26.98 25.60 7.61
C HIS A 191 27.52 24.26 7.09
N LEU A 192 28.17 23.49 7.96
CA LEU A 192 28.76 22.20 7.60
C LEU A 192 27.71 21.17 7.16
N LEU A 193 26.53 21.18 7.80
CA LEU A 193 25.44 20.24 7.50
C LEU A 193 24.84 20.53 6.13
N TYR A 194 24.58 21.81 5.84
CA TYR A 194 24.06 22.25 4.57
C TYR A 194 25.06 21.96 3.44
N ASP A 195 26.33 22.33 3.62
CA ASP A 195 27.37 22.15 2.61
C ASP A 195 27.67 20.68 2.31
N TYR A 196 27.57 19.80 3.32
CA TYR A 196 27.74 18.36 3.10
C TYR A 196 26.52 17.71 2.45
N LEU A 197 25.30 18.00 2.93
CA LEU A 197 24.06 17.43 2.37
C LEU A 197 23.77 17.92 0.95
N THR A 198 24.19 19.14 0.62
CA THR A 198 24.10 19.71 -0.74
C THR A 198 25.39 19.52 -1.54
N GLY A 199 26.41 18.89 -0.94
CA GLY A 199 27.73 18.72 -1.51
C GLY A 199 27.80 17.66 -2.60
N ALA A 200 28.76 17.84 -3.52
CA ALA A 200 29.00 16.91 -4.62
C ALA A 200 29.43 15.52 -4.12
N GLU A 201 30.19 15.45 -3.02
CA GLU A 201 30.73 14.21 -2.47
C GLU A 201 29.63 13.30 -1.88
N PHE A 202 28.69 13.88 -1.11
CA PHE A 202 27.52 13.16 -0.64
C PHE A 202 26.64 12.70 -1.80
N THR A 203 26.42 13.57 -2.80
CA THR A 203 25.62 13.25 -3.99
C THR A 203 26.21 12.08 -4.79
N GLU A 204 27.53 11.99 -4.90
CA GLU A 204 28.21 10.92 -5.63
C GLU A 204 28.18 9.59 -4.87
N GLN A 205 28.46 9.61 -3.56
CA GLN A 205 28.30 8.42 -2.71
C GLN A 205 26.84 7.94 -2.69
N TRP A 206 25.89 8.88 -2.69
CA TRP A 206 24.47 8.58 -2.78
C TRP A 206 24.07 7.92 -4.10
N LYS A 207 24.58 8.43 -5.23
CA LYS A 207 24.35 7.80 -6.55
C LYS A 207 24.84 6.36 -6.56
N ALA A 208 26.03 6.09 -6.01
CA ALA A 208 26.58 4.76 -5.91
C ALA A 208 25.71 3.82 -5.04
N ILE A 209 25.24 4.30 -3.88
CA ILE A 209 24.34 3.53 -3.01
C ILE A 209 23.01 3.24 -3.71
N ARG A 210 22.41 4.23 -4.37
CA ARG A 210 21.16 4.08 -5.11
C ARG A 210 21.29 3.07 -6.25
N GLU A 211 22.38 3.13 -7.01
CA GLU A 211 22.66 2.19 -8.09
C GLU A 211 22.83 0.76 -7.57
N GLY A 212 23.56 0.59 -6.46
CA GLY A 212 23.70 -0.70 -5.79
C GLY A 212 22.37 -1.27 -5.29
N PHE A 213 21.54 -0.43 -4.66
CA PHE A 213 20.23 -0.84 -4.16
C PHE A 213 19.28 -1.24 -5.30
N MET A 214 19.19 -0.43 -6.36
CA MET A 214 18.35 -0.72 -7.52
C MET A 214 18.79 -2.00 -8.24
N SER A 215 20.11 -2.20 -8.38
CA SER A 215 20.68 -3.43 -8.92
C SER A 215 20.29 -4.65 -8.08
N MET A 216 20.42 -4.57 -6.76
CA MET A 216 20.11 -5.67 -5.84
C MET A 216 18.61 -5.98 -5.82
N ARG A 217 17.74 -4.97 -5.78
CA ARG A 217 16.28 -5.15 -5.86
C ARG A 217 15.89 -5.87 -7.15
N LEU A 218 16.46 -5.46 -8.28
CA LEU A 218 16.21 -6.09 -9.56
C LEU A 218 16.74 -7.54 -9.62
N SER A 219 17.89 -7.81 -9.00
CA SER A 219 18.44 -9.17 -8.88
C SER A 219 17.51 -10.09 -8.11
N ILE A 220 17.03 -9.65 -6.94
CA ILE A 220 16.08 -10.41 -6.11
C ILE A 220 14.79 -10.68 -6.88
N GLN A 221 14.26 -9.69 -7.59
CA GLN A 221 13.07 -9.86 -8.42
C GLN A 221 13.28 -10.95 -9.49
N ARG A 222 14.41 -10.91 -10.20
CA ARG A 222 14.75 -11.91 -11.22
C ARG A 222 14.91 -13.31 -10.62
N GLU A 223 15.53 -13.43 -9.45
CA GLU A 223 15.66 -14.71 -8.75
C GLU A 223 14.29 -15.28 -8.36
N ARG A 224 13.38 -14.43 -7.86
CA ARG A 224 12.00 -14.84 -7.55
C ARG A 224 11.28 -15.35 -8.80
N ASP A 225 11.33 -14.62 -9.91
CA ASP A 225 10.68 -15.00 -11.16
C ASP A 225 11.24 -16.33 -11.70
N MET A 226 12.56 -16.54 -11.58
CA MET A 226 13.20 -17.80 -11.96
C MET A 226 12.78 -18.96 -11.04
N MET A 227 12.74 -18.74 -9.73
CA MET A 227 12.33 -19.76 -8.76
C MET A 227 10.87 -20.15 -8.93
N GLU A 228 9.98 -19.20 -9.19
CA GLU A 228 8.58 -19.50 -9.43
C GLU A 228 8.40 -20.41 -10.66
N ARG A 229 9.12 -20.13 -11.75
CA ARG A 229 9.14 -21.00 -12.94
C ARG A 229 9.69 -22.38 -12.63
N LEU A 230 10.74 -22.46 -11.82
CA LEU A 230 11.37 -23.72 -11.43
C LEU A 230 10.43 -24.56 -10.55
N TRP A 231 9.74 -23.95 -9.58
CA TRP A 231 8.73 -24.61 -8.75
C TRP A 231 7.60 -25.18 -9.60
N LYS A 232 7.02 -24.37 -10.50
CA LYS A 232 5.98 -24.84 -11.43
C LYS A 232 6.44 -26.01 -12.30
N SER A 233 7.70 -25.99 -12.75
CA SER A 233 8.27 -27.10 -13.51
C SER A 233 8.42 -28.37 -12.67
N ARG A 234 8.85 -28.25 -11.41
CA ARG A 234 9.03 -29.38 -10.48
C ARG A 234 7.70 -29.97 -10.03
N GLU A 235 6.70 -29.15 -9.73
CA GLU A 235 5.33 -29.59 -9.47
C GLU A 235 4.79 -30.44 -10.62
N LYS A 236 4.92 -29.95 -11.87
CA LYS A 236 4.50 -30.71 -13.05
C LYS A 236 5.25 -32.04 -13.24
N GLN A 237 6.50 -32.13 -12.77
CA GLN A 237 7.26 -33.38 -12.76
C GLN A 237 6.74 -34.33 -11.67
N LEU A 238 6.47 -33.82 -10.47
CA LEU A 238 5.86 -34.58 -9.38
C LEU A 238 4.50 -35.13 -9.79
N ASP A 239 3.63 -34.32 -10.40
CA ASP A 239 2.33 -34.76 -10.91
C ASP A 239 2.45 -35.93 -11.90
N LYS A 240 3.42 -35.86 -12.82
CA LYS A 240 3.68 -36.96 -13.77
C LYS A 240 4.09 -38.24 -13.05
N VAL A 241 4.95 -38.14 -12.04
CA VAL A 241 5.38 -39.30 -11.23
C VAL A 241 4.19 -39.89 -10.48
N LEU A 242 3.33 -39.05 -9.89
CA LEU A 242 2.12 -39.48 -9.20
C LEU A 242 1.15 -40.19 -10.15
N ILE A 243 0.87 -39.62 -11.33
CA ILE A 243 0.00 -40.23 -12.35
C ILE A 243 0.57 -41.59 -12.81
N ASN A 244 1.87 -41.65 -13.11
CA ASN A 244 2.51 -42.89 -13.53
C ASN A 244 2.43 -43.97 -12.44
N THR A 245 2.60 -43.58 -11.17
CA THR A 245 2.50 -44.51 -10.04
C THR A 245 1.07 -45.00 -9.85
N ALA A 246 0.08 -44.11 -9.96
CA ALA A 246 -1.33 -44.50 -9.92
C ALA A 246 -1.70 -45.46 -11.07
N GLN A 247 -1.17 -45.24 -12.28
CA GLN A 247 -1.35 -46.14 -13.43
C GLN A 247 -0.70 -47.51 -13.19
N ILE A 248 0.51 -47.55 -12.63
CA ILE A 248 1.19 -48.79 -12.27
C ILE A 248 0.36 -49.54 -11.22
N ARG A 249 -0.08 -48.87 -10.15
CA ARG A 249 -0.95 -49.46 -9.13
C ARG A 249 -2.23 -50.04 -9.72
N GLY A 250 -2.95 -49.27 -10.55
CA GLY A 250 -4.17 -49.76 -11.22
C GLY A 250 -3.93 -50.94 -12.16
N SER A 251 -2.78 -50.96 -12.85
CA SER A 251 -2.38 -52.10 -13.70
C SER A 251 -2.07 -53.35 -12.87
N VAL A 252 -1.36 -53.18 -11.74
CA VAL A 252 -1.07 -54.26 -10.80
C VAL A 252 -2.34 -54.81 -10.18
N ASP A 253 -3.24 -53.94 -9.69
CA ASP A 253 -4.53 -54.34 -9.12
C ASP A 253 -5.39 -55.12 -10.13
N GLY A 254 -5.37 -54.71 -11.41
CA GLY A 254 -6.09 -55.39 -12.49
C GLY A 254 -5.51 -56.75 -12.91
N ILE A 255 -4.20 -56.97 -12.72
CA ILE A 255 -3.52 -58.22 -13.07
C ILE A 255 -3.50 -59.20 -11.88
N ALA A 256 -3.22 -58.71 -10.67
CA ALA A 256 -3.00 -59.52 -9.49
C ALA A 256 -4.29 -59.94 -8.77
N GLY A 257 -5.41 -59.24 -8.98
CA GLY A 257 -6.70 -59.59 -8.38
C GLY A 257 -6.65 -59.61 -6.85
N SER A 258 -6.89 -58.48 -6.20
CA SER A 258 -7.00 -58.32 -4.72
C SER A 258 -5.84 -58.82 -3.84
N ASP A 259 -4.78 -59.41 -4.37
CA ASP A 259 -3.54 -59.66 -3.63
C ASP A 259 -2.64 -58.41 -3.73
N ALA A 260 -2.76 -57.55 -2.72
CA ALA A 260 -2.21 -56.19 -2.70
C ALA A 260 -0.67 -56.17 -2.67
N ILE A 261 -0.04 -55.77 -3.78
CA ILE A 261 1.34 -55.29 -3.78
C ILE A 261 1.30 -53.80 -3.37
N HIS A 262 1.77 -53.49 -2.16
CA HIS A 262 1.83 -52.12 -1.66
C HIS A 262 2.98 -51.37 -2.33
N LEU A 263 2.69 -50.68 -3.43
CA LEU A 263 3.63 -49.77 -4.09
C LEU A 263 3.47 -48.36 -3.48
N SER A 264 4.16 -48.10 -2.37
CA SER A 264 4.23 -46.76 -1.80
C SER A 264 5.35 -45.97 -2.48
N LEU A 265 5.10 -44.69 -2.78
CA LEU A 265 6.16 -43.74 -3.17
C LEU A 265 6.86 -43.12 -1.96
N THR A 266 6.32 -43.36 -0.77
CA THR A 266 6.82 -42.87 0.50
C THR A 266 6.96 -44.06 1.42
N ASP A 267 8.19 -44.46 1.72
CA ASP A 267 8.42 -45.33 2.87
C ASP A 267 8.02 -44.52 4.12
N ASP A 268 6.95 -44.95 4.77
CA ASP A 268 6.55 -44.57 6.13
C ASP A 268 6.51 -43.06 6.45
N MET A 269 5.45 -42.37 6.02
CA MET A 269 4.98 -41.18 6.73
C MET A 269 3.50 -41.32 7.04
N ASP A 270 3.19 -41.29 8.33
CA ASP A 270 1.89 -41.46 8.96
C ASP A 270 0.72 -40.84 8.18
N ASP A 271 -0.33 -41.65 8.03
CA ASP A 271 -1.61 -41.41 7.36
C ASP A 271 -2.48 -40.26 7.95
N ASP A 272 -1.91 -39.30 8.69
CA ASP A 272 -2.70 -38.34 9.48
C ASP A 272 -2.39 -36.85 9.23
N ALA A 273 -1.56 -36.50 8.23
CA ALA A 273 -1.14 -35.10 8.02
C ALA A 273 -1.51 -34.45 6.67
N LEU A 274 -2.32 -35.11 5.82
CA LEU A 274 -2.74 -34.55 4.52
C LEU A 274 -4.24 -34.26 4.39
N LEU A 275 -4.91 -34.02 5.52
CA LEU A 275 -6.16 -33.25 5.54
C LEU A 275 -5.84 -31.80 5.91
N LEU A 276 -5.45 -31.01 4.92
CA LEU A 276 -5.63 -29.56 4.95
C LEU A 276 -6.84 -29.24 4.07
N GLU A 277 -7.93 -28.84 4.73
CA GLU A 277 -8.99 -28.00 4.15
C GLU A 277 -8.43 -26.68 3.61
#